data_AF-A0A7H8J270-F1
#
_entry.id   AF-A0A7H8J270-F1
#
_cell.length_a   1.000
_cell.length_b   1.000
_cell.length_c   1.000
_cell.angle_alpha   90.00
_cell.angle_beta   90.00
_cell.angle_gamma   90.00
#
_symmetry.space_group_name_H-M   'P 1'
#
loop_
_entity.id
_entity.type
_entity.pdbx_description
1 polymer ?
#
loop_
_entity_poly.entity_id
_entity_poly.type
_entity_poly.pdbx_seq_one_letter_code
_entity_poly.pdbx_strand_id
1 'polypeptide(L)'
;MGRTAASPAGVLDYLLKPGYGASLQLIKLEVGGDTNSTDGAEPNHMPTRDTVDRGQGYQWWLAEQAKARSPDIKLAGLDWGAPGWIGGGNFWSQDTIDYYLSWFDCAAKVLAYAARGQAEFSEMAARPRRSA
;
A
#
# COMPACT_ATOMS: atom_id res chain seq x y z
N MET A 1 -34.54 12.11 3.65
CA MET A 1 -33.59 11.25 2.90
C MET A 1 -32.21 11.46 3.53
N GLY A 2 -31.86 10.65 4.53
CA GLY A 2 -30.63 10.82 5.30
C GLY A 2 -29.44 10.31 4.50
N ARG A 3 -28.47 11.18 4.19
CA ARG A 3 -27.17 10.75 3.69
C ARG A 3 -26.43 10.10 4.86
N THR A 4 -26.48 8.79 4.98
CA THR A 4 -25.47 8.07 5.75
C THR A 4 -24.14 8.34 5.07
N ALA A 5 -23.22 9.01 5.76
CA ALA A 5 -21.85 9.14 5.27
C ALA A 5 -21.34 7.72 4.95
N ALA A 6 -20.72 7.56 3.78
CA ALA A 6 -20.13 6.28 3.42
C ALA A 6 -19.10 5.91 4.50
N SER A 7 -19.24 4.73 5.11
CA SER A 7 -18.24 4.24 6.04
C SER A 7 -16.92 4.03 5.29
N PRO A 8 -15.75 4.14 5.96
CA PRO A 8 -14.46 3.90 5.31
C PRO A 8 -14.39 2.54 4.58
N ALA A 9 -14.97 1.50 5.20
CA ALA A 9 -15.09 0.19 4.56
C ALA A 9 -15.98 0.20 3.31
N GLY A 10 -17.11 0.93 3.35
CA GLY A 10 -17.99 1.09 2.21
C GLY A 10 -17.33 1.80 1.02
N VAL A 11 -16.53 2.84 1.27
CA VAL A 11 -15.76 3.53 0.22
C VAL A 11 -14.77 2.57 -0.45
N LEU A 12 -14.04 1.77 0.33
CA LEU A 12 -13.11 0.78 -0.21
C LEU A 12 -13.81 -0.30 -1.03
N ASP A 13 -14.97 -0.78 -0.60
CA ASP A 13 -15.76 -1.75 -1.37
C ASP A 13 -16.23 -1.16 -2.70
N TYR A 14 -16.74 0.08 -2.69
CA TYR A 14 -17.14 0.79 -3.92
C TYR A 14 -15.99 0.95 -4.91
N LEU A 15 -14.77 1.19 -4.44
CA LEU A 15 -13.60 1.36 -5.31
C LEU A 15 -13.03 0.01 -5.80
N LEU A 16 -12.92 -0.98 -4.90
CA LEU A 16 -11.99 -2.10 -5.08
C LEU A 16 -12.67 -3.46 -5.26
N LYS A 17 -13.94 -3.61 -4.84
CA LYS A 17 -14.63 -4.90 -4.91
C LYS A 17 -15.04 -5.21 -6.36
N PRO A 18 -14.62 -6.35 -6.93
CA PRO A 18 -15.01 -6.74 -8.28
C PRO A 18 -16.54 -6.88 -8.41
N GLY A 19 -17.09 -6.34 -9.50
CA GLY A 19 -18.51 -6.47 -9.83
C GLY A 19 -19.45 -5.65 -8.93
N TYR A 20 -18.92 -4.64 -8.23
CA TYR A 20 -19.72 -3.79 -7.33
C TYR A 20 -19.78 -2.33 -7.81
N GLY A 21 -18.78 -1.52 -7.47
CA GLY A 21 -18.69 -0.13 -7.90
C GLY A 21 -17.70 0.03 -9.04
N ALA A 22 -16.72 0.93 -8.87
CA ALA A 22 -15.69 1.21 -9.86
C ALA A 22 -14.90 -0.02 -10.29
N SER A 23 -14.76 -1.03 -9.39
CA SER A 23 -14.10 -2.31 -9.69
C SER A 23 -12.71 -2.09 -10.30
N LEU A 24 -11.89 -1.25 -9.65
CA LEU A 24 -10.58 -0.85 -10.16
C LEU A 24 -9.68 -2.05 -10.44
N GLN A 25 -8.96 -1.98 -11.56
CA GLN A 25 -8.02 -3.00 -12.01
C GLN A 25 -6.57 -2.70 -11.59
N LEU A 26 -6.30 -1.43 -11.27
CA LEU A 26 -4.99 -0.93 -10.87
C LEU A 26 -5.16 0.16 -9.80
N ILE A 27 -4.29 0.12 -8.79
CA ILE A 27 -4.02 1.28 -7.93
C ILE A 27 -2.57 1.71 -8.13
N LYS A 28 -2.38 3.02 -8.31
CA LYS A 28 -1.08 3.66 -8.25
C LYS A 28 -0.93 4.31 -6.88
N LEU A 29 0.14 3.96 -6.16
CA LEU A 29 0.50 4.47 -4.85
C LEU A 29 1.70 5.41 -4.98
N GLU A 30 1.76 6.43 -4.12
CA GLU A 30 2.96 7.25 -4.01
C GLU A 30 4.07 6.47 -3.28
N VAL A 31 5.29 6.58 -3.79
CA VAL A 31 6.51 6.28 -3.03
C VAL A 31 6.84 7.55 -2.26
N GLY A 32 6.37 7.63 -1.00
CA GLY A 32 6.53 8.83 -0.18
C GLY A 32 8.00 9.25 -0.06
N GLY A 33 8.25 10.55 -0.06
CA GLY A 33 9.61 11.12 -0.09
C GLY A 33 9.81 12.31 0.84
N ASP A 34 8.91 12.53 1.80
CA ASP A 34 8.85 13.69 2.71
C ASP A 34 8.73 15.05 2.01
N THR A 35 8.38 15.06 0.72
CA THR A 35 8.16 16.27 -0.06
C THR A 35 6.67 16.58 -0.14
N ASN A 36 6.30 17.86 -0.19
CA ASN A 36 4.93 18.22 -0.58
C ASN A 36 4.69 17.78 -2.03
N SER A 37 3.75 16.85 -2.23
CA SER A 37 3.47 16.22 -3.53
C SER A 37 2.16 16.70 -4.18
N THR A 38 1.44 17.64 -3.55
CA THR A 38 0.38 18.56 -4.08
C THR A 38 -0.44 19.09 -2.90
N ASP A 39 -0.98 18.18 -2.08
CA ASP A 39 -1.91 18.47 -0.98
C ASP A 39 -1.31 18.17 0.41
N GLY A 40 0.00 17.95 0.47
CA GLY A 40 0.70 17.52 1.67
C GLY A 40 1.93 16.70 1.34
N ALA A 41 2.67 16.32 2.38
CA ALA A 41 3.83 15.44 2.26
C ALA A 41 3.48 14.03 2.75
N GLU A 42 3.91 13.02 2.00
CA GLU A 42 3.82 11.62 2.41
C GLU A 42 5.15 11.13 2.99
N PRO A 43 5.12 10.38 4.11
CA PRO A 43 6.33 9.91 4.75
C PRO A 43 7.03 8.84 3.93
N ASN A 44 8.35 8.83 3.99
CA ASN A 44 9.18 7.86 3.29
C ASN A 44 9.49 6.60 4.12
N HIS A 45 9.89 5.51 3.47
CA HIS A 45 10.24 4.23 4.15
C HIS A 45 11.67 4.18 4.67
N MET A 46 12.51 5.18 4.38
CA MET A 46 13.90 5.26 4.80
C MET A 46 14.27 6.65 5.34
N PRO A 47 13.83 7.02 6.57
CA PRO A 47 14.05 8.37 7.13
C PRO A 47 15.53 8.76 7.22
N THR A 48 16.41 7.75 7.26
CA THR A 48 17.86 7.88 7.09
C THR A 48 18.34 6.80 6.13
N ARG A 49 19.53 6.98 5.54
CA ARG A 49 20.19 6.00 4.66
C ARG A 49 20.17 4.55 5.17
N ASP A 50 20.37 4.35 6.47
CA ASP A 50 20.60 3.01 7.04
C ASP A 50 19.39 2.45 7.79
N THR A 51 18.24 3.15 7.76
CA THR A 51 17.04 2.75 8.50
C THR A 51 15.90 2.49 7.52
N VAL A 52 15.24 1.34 7.63
CA VAL A 52 14.04 1.02 6.87
C VAL A 52 12.86 0.87 7.83
N ASP A 53 11.84 1.71 7.68
CA ASP A 53 10.59 1.67 8.43
C ASP A 53 9.39 1.47 7.49
N ARG A 54 8.65 0.38 7.71
CA ARG A 54 7.50 -0.04 6.89
C ARG A 54 6.16 0.32 7.52
N GLY A 55 6.17 0.94 8.70
CA GLY A 55 4.97 1.38 9.41
C GLY A 55 4.53 2.80 9.05
N GLN A 56 5.27 3.47 8.17
CA GLN A 56 5.02 4.86 7.82
C GLN A 56 3.91 5.02 6.78
N GLY A 57 3.08 6.03 6.97
CA GLY A 57 2.01 6.40 6.04
C GLY A 57 0.90 5.37 5.93
N TYR A 58 0.02 5.56 4.96
CA TYR A 58 -1.17 4.72 4.75
C TYR A 58 -1.12 3.90 3.46
N GLN A 59 -0.12 4.12 2.60
CA GLN A 59 -0.03 3.48 1.28
C GLN A 59 0.08 1.95 1.39
N TRP A 60 0.84 1.46 2.38
CA TRP A 60 0.97 0.01 2.65
C TRP A 60 -0.37 -0.61 3.03
N TRP A 61 -1.06 0.00 4.00
CA TRP A 61 -2.41 -0.42 4.40
C TRP A 61 -3.38 -0.39 3.21
N LEU A 62 -3.32 0.63 2.37
CA LEU A 62 -4.20 0.74 1.20
C LEU A 62 -3.93 -0.38 0.18
N ALA A 63 -2.66 -0.73 -0.05
CA ALA A 63 -2.27 -1.89 -0.86
C ALA A 63 -2.85 -3.20 -0.30
N GLU A 64 -2.77 -3.41 1.02
CA GLU A 64 -3.35 -4.58 1.68
C GLU A 64 -4.87 -4.61 1.52
N GLN A 65 -5.55 -3.48 1.74
CA GLN A 65 -7.01 -3.38 1.56
C GLN A 65 -7.46 -3.67 0.12
N ALA A 66 -6.64 -3.28 -0.86
CA ALA A 66 -6.89 -3.56 -2.27
C ALA A 66 -6.75 -5.05 -2.59
N LYS A 67 -5.65 -5.67 -2.17
CA LYS A 67 -5.43 -7.12 -2.35
C LYS A 67 -6.45 -7.97 -1.61
N ALA A 68 -6.88 -7.53 -0.43
CA ALA A 68 -7.91 -8.19 0.36
C ALA A 68 -9.23 -8.32 -0.41
N ARG A 69 -9.60 -7.29 -1.19
CA ARG A 69 -10.87 -7.22 -1.94
C ARG A 69 -10.77 -7.73 -3.38
N SER A 70 -9.63 -7.50 -4.02
CA SER A 70 -9.35 -7.89 -5.40
C SER A 70 -7.91 -8.42 -5.49
N PRO A 71 -7.71 -9.74 -5.31
CA PRO A 71 -6.38 -10.35 -5.35
C PRO A 71 -5.62 -10.07 -6.66
N ASP A 72 -6.35 -9.95 -7.77
CA ASP A 72 -5.79 -9.73 -9.11
C ASP A 72 -5.43 -8.28 -9.42
N ILE A 73 -5.83 -7.33 -8.57
CA ILE A 73 -5.59 -5.89 -8.79
C ILE A 73 -4.09 -5.64 -8.93
N LYS A 74 -3.70 -4.81 -9.91
CA LYS A 74 -2.31 -4.42 -10.11
C LYS A 74 -1.96 -3.25 -9.19
N LEU A 75 -0.73 -3.27 -8.69
CA LEU A 75 -0.19 -2.20 -7.87
C LEU A 75 0.99 -1.58 -8.61
N ALA A 76 1.04 -0.26 -8.64
CA ALA A 76 2.15 0.50 -9.19
C ALA A 76 2.62 1.53 -8.15
N GLY A 77 3.93 1.73 -8.05
CA GLY A 77 4.54 2.81 -7.27
C GLY A 77 5.01 3.93 -8.20
N LEU A 78 4.86 5.18 -7.78
CA LEU A 78 5.49 6.33 -8.42
C LEU A 78 5.95 7.32 -7.36
N ASP A 79 7.12 7.90 -7.53
CA ASP A 79 7.68 8.93 -6.69
C ASP A 79 7.38 10.34 -7.22
N TRP A 80 7.21 11.27 -6.28
CA TRP A 80 7.13 12.72 -6.56
C TRP A 80 8.36 13.48 -6.05
N GLY A 81 9.14 12.86 -5.18
CA GLY A 81 10.41 13.34 -4.68
C GLY A 81 11.08 12.27 -3.82
N ALA A 82 12.17 12.65 -3.16
CA ALA A 82 12.98 11.73 -2.38
C ALA A 82 13.49 12.39 -1.09
N PRO A 83 13.86 11.59 -0.07
CA PRO A 83 14.46 12.11 1.15
C PRO A 83 15.74 12.92 0.88
N GLY A 84 15.97 13.98 1.67
CA GLY A 84 17.10 14.89 1.45
C GLY A 84 18.50 14.27 1.58
N TRP A 85 18.62 13.08 2.19
CA TRP A 85 19.90 12.38 2.31
C TRP A 85 20.36 11.69 1.00
N ILE A 86 19.44 11.53 0.04
CA ILE A 86 19.70 10.89 -1.25
C ILE A 86 20.80 11.64 -2.01
N GLY A 87 21.90 10.95 -2.30
CA GLY A 87 23.01 11.43 -3.12
C GLY A 87 23.66 12.73 -2.64
N GLY A 88 23.48 13.11 -1.37
CA GLY A 88 23.88 14.44 -0.88
C GLY A 88 23.18 15.59 -1.60
N GLY A 89 21.93 15.39 -2.01
CA GLY A 89 21.14 16.34 -2.81
C GLY A 89 21.18 16.07 -4.31
N ASN A 90 21.95 15.09 -4.79
CA ASN A 90 21.90 14.65 -6.18
C ASN A 90 20.98 13.42 -6.34
N PHE A 91 19.80 13.66 -6.90
CA PHE A 91 18.82 12.61 -7.18
C PHE A 91 19.33 11.55 -8.17
N TRP A 92 20.24 11.88 -9.08
CA TRP A 92 20.79 10.90 -10.02
C TRP A 92 22.03 10.23 -9.40
N SER A 93 21.78 9.31 -8.48
CA SER A 93 22.81 8.63 -7.69
C SER A 93 22.46 7.16 -7.43
N GLN A 94 23.45 6.40 -6.95
CA GLN A 94 23.23 5.01 -6.52
C GLN A 94 22.23 4.94 -5.36
N ASP A 95 22.20 5.94 -4.49
CA ASP A 95 21.29 6.01 -3.35
C ASP A 95 19.82 5.99 -3.78
N THR A 96 19.50 6.63 -4.90
CA THR A 96 18.15 6.63 -5.46
C THR A 96 17.74 5.25 -5.93
N ILE A 97 18.67 4.54 -6.59
CA ILE A 97 18.44 3.16 -7.03
C ILE A 97 18.21 2.27 -5.81
N ASP A 98 19.09 2.35 -4.82
CA ASP A 98 19.02 1.53 -3.61
C ASP A 98 17.76 1.83 -2.78
N TYR A 99 17.36 3.10 -2.72
CA TYR A 99 16.13 3.57 -2.08
C TYR A 99 14.88 2.93 -2.72
N TYR A 100 14.77 2.95 -4.05
CA TYR A 100 13.65 2.34 -4.75
C TYR A 100 13.67 0.80 -4.69
N LEU A 101 14.85 0.18 -4.77
CA LEU A 101 14.95 -1.28 -4.57
C LEU A 101 14.50 -1.68 -3.15
N SER A 102 14.88 -0.91 -2.12
CA SER A 102 14.40 -1.10 -0.75
C SER A 102 12.88 -0.90 -0.65
N TRP A 103 12.30 0.05 -1.39
CA TRP A 103 10.85 0.23 -1.45
C TRP A 103 10.15 -1.00 -2.04
N PHE A 104 10.65 -1.55 -3.14
CA PHE A 104 10.12 -2.77 -3.75
C PHE A 104 10.23 -3.97 -2.82
N ASP A 105 11.33 -4.10 -2.07
CA ASP A 105 11.49 -5.13 -1.03
C ASP A 105 10.45 -4.98 0.09
N CYS A 106 10.12 -3.73 0.48
CA CYS A 106 9.06 -3.46 1.44
C CYS A 106 7.68 -3.86 0.89
N ALA A 107 7.37 -3.46 -0.35
CA ALA A 107 6.12 -3.80 -1.02
C ALA A 107 5.94 -5.31 -1.13
N ALA A 108 6.98 -6.05 -1.54
CA ALA A 108 6.92 -7.51 -1.65
C ALA A 108 6.60 -8.17 -0.31
N LYS A 109 7.17 -7.69 0.80
CA LYS A 109 6.89 -8.19 2.15
C LYS A 109 5.45 -7.93 2.58
N VAL A 110 4.95 -6.70 2.37
CA VAL A 110 3.55 -6.33 2.67
C VAL A 110 2.57 -7.24 1.93
N LEU A 111 2.81 -7.46 0.63
CA LEU A 111 1.95 -8.31 -0.19
C LEU A 111 2.02 -9.79 0.23
N ALA A 112 3.18 -10.28 0.65
CA ALA A 112 3.32 -11.63 1.19
C ALA A 112 2.54 -11.80 2.51
N TYR A 113 2.57 -10.81 3.41
CA TYR A 113 1.78 -10.85 4.65
C TYR A 113 0.28 -10.81 4.36
N ALA A 114 -0.17 -9.93 3.47
CA ALA A 114 -1.57 -9.88 3.05
C ALA A 114 -2.04 -11.22 2.49
N ALA A 115 -1.25 -11.85 1.61
CA ALA A 115 -1.56 -13.16 1.05
C ALA A 115 -1.64 -14.27 2.11
N ARG A 116 -0.73 -14.27 3.10
CA ARG A 116 -0.77 -15.23 4.22
C ARG A 116 -2.00 -15.03 5.10
N GLY A 117 -2.32 -13.78 5.48
CA GLY A 117 -3.52 -13.48 6.26
C GLY A 117 -4.81 -13.86 5.53
N GLN A 118 -4.86 -13.67 4.21
CA GLN A 118 -5.96 -14.18 3.37
C GLN A 118 -6.03 -15.71 3.39
N ALA A 119 -4.90 -16.41 3.24
CA ALA A 119 -4.86 -17.87 3.28
C ALA A 119 -5.33 -18.42 4.63
N GLU A 120 -4.85 -17.86 5.75
CA GLU A 120 -5.26 -18.25 7.10
C GLU A 120 -6.75 -17.99 7.36
N PHE A 121 -7.28 -16.83 6.92
CA PHE A 121 -8.71 -16.53 7.03
C PHE A 121 -9.54 -17.47 6.16
N SER A 122 -9.12 -17.74 4.92
CA SER A 122 -9.79 -18.68 4.02
C SER A 122 -9.77 -20.10 4.56
N GLU A 123 -8.68 -20.55 5.15
CA GLU A 123 -8.59 -21.87 5.80
C GLU A 123 -9.50 -21.94 7.03
N MET A 124 -9.56 -20.89 7.84
CA MET A 124 -10.47 -20.80 8.99
C MET A 124 -11.95 -20.76 8.55
N ALA A 125 -12.28 -20.03 7.49
CA ALA A 125 -13.63 -19.96 6.92
C ALA A 125 -14.06 -21.26 6.23
N ALA A 126 -13.10 -22.05 5.71
CA ALA A 126 -13.34 -23.34 5.08
C ALA A 126 -13.49 -24.49 6.08
N ARG A 127 -13.16 -24.29 7.37
CA ARG A 127 -13.37 -25.31 8.40
C ARG A 127 -14.87 -25.53 8.63
N PRO A 128 -15.37 -26.77 8.59
CA PRO A 128 -16.76 -27.05 8.91
C PRO A 128 -17.04 -26.60 10.35
N ARG A 129 -18.07 -25.75 10.52
CA ARG A 129 -18.53 -25.36 11.85
C ARG A 129 -18.91 -26.63 12.59
N ARG A 130 -18.14 -26.98 13.62
CA ARG A 130 -18.50 -28.10 14.50
C ARG A 130 -19.89 -27.79 15.07
N SER A 131 -20.84 -28.66 14.77
CA SER A 131 -22.14 -28.69 15.43
C SER A 131 -21.90 -28.86 16.92
N ALA A 132 -22.34 -27.88 17.71
CA ALA A 132 -22.51 -28.03 19.16
C ALA A 132 -23.68 -28.97 19.44
#